data_AF-A0A7R9TDL5-F1
#
_entry.id   AF-A0A7R9TDL5-F1
#
_cell.length_a   1.000
_cell.length_b   1.000
_cell.length_c   1.000
_cell.angle_alpha   90.00
_cell.angle_beta   90.00
_cell.angle_gamma   90.00
#
_symmetry.space_group_name_H-M   'P 1'
#
loop_
_entity.id
_entity.type
_entity.pdbx_description
1 polymer ?
#
loop_
_entity_poly.entity_id
_entity_poly.type
_entity_poly.pdbx_seq_one_letter_code
_entity_poly.pdbx_strand_id
1 'polypeptide(L)'
;ADSMGSDETPAPDLCVRLTTSKAPRDADVKERTGLPFGAVVRPFKPLAEYDLDPSSIDRLAPADAIARCKECFGYVNGYCGLERDGWICILCGAFVPWDSRAHDGVGPPRYRKNPHRNSLPEICRQEHESLVASEVLTARPDAPIGTSPVYVALIDLTASEEVLDVVRAGVVAAIEAVGEDALFG
;
A
#
# COMPACT_ATOMS: atom_id res chain seq x y z
N ALA A 1 31.96 25.01 -24.85
CA ALA A 1 30.62 25.37 -24.36
C ALA A 1 30.10 24.16 -23.61
N ASP A 2 30.53 24.03 -22.37
CA ASP A 2 30.17 22.91 -21.51
C ASP A 2 28.73 23.08 -21.09
N SER A 3 27.87 22.27 -21.69
CA SER A 3 26.49 22.10 -21.24
C SER A 3 26.54 21.35 -19.92
N MET A 4 26.51 22.10 -18.81
CA MET A 4 26.23 21.59 -17.48
C MET A 4 24.93 20.78 -17.54
N GLY A 5 25.06 19.46 -17.43
CA GLY A 5 23.95 18.54 -17.31
C GLY A 5 23.08 18.95 -16.13
N SER A 6 21.83 19.25 -16.43
CA SER A 6 20.78 19.57 -15.48
C SER A 6 20.65 18.47 -14.44
N ASP A 7 20.83 18.86 -13.17
CA ASP A 7 20.18 18.35 -11.97
C ASP A 7 19.41 17.03 -12.17
N GLU A 8 20.15 15.92 -12.10
CA GLU A 8 19.61 14.57 -12.15
C GLU A 8 18.90 14.33 -10.81
N THR A 9 17.68 14.85 -10.68
CA THR A 9 16.82 14.53 -9.54
C THR A 9 16.70 13.02 -9.52
N PRO A 10 17.14 12.35 -8.44
CA PRO A 10 17.10 10.90 -8.39
C PRO A 10 15.65 10.47 -8.60
N ALA A 11 15.45 9.49 -9.49
CA ALA A 11 14.11 8.96 -9.76
C ALA A 11 13.44 8.57 -8.43
N PRO A 12 12.15 8.88 -8.25
CA PRO A 12 11.46 8.59 -7.01
C PRO A 12 11.56 7.09 -6.72
N ASP A 13 12.03 6.75 -5.52
CA ASP A 13 12.11 5.36 -5.07
C ASP A 13 10.69 4.89 -4.74
N LEU A 14 9.99 4.35 -5.72
CA LEU A 14 8.62 3.86 -5.58
C LEU A 14 8.60 2.37 -5.21
N CYS A 15 7.46 1.89 -4.72
CA CYS A 15 7.13 0.49 -4.48
C CYS A 15 7.02 -0.28 -5.81
N VAL A 16 6.77 0.40 -6.93
CA VAL A 16 6.71 -0.20 -8.26
C VAL A 16 7.81 0.35 -9.14
N ARG A 17 8.60 -0.54 -9.75
CA ARG A 17 9.59 -0.20 -10.77
C ARG A 17 9.38 -1.03 -12.02
N LEU A 18 9.15 -0.36 -13.15
CA LEU A 18 9.01 -1.02 -14.45
C LEU A 18 10.38 -1.36 -15.05
N THR A 19 10.44 -2.40 -15.87
CA THR A 19 11.66 -2.76 -16.64
C THR A 19 12.02 -1.72 -17.69
N THR A 20 11.05 -0.93 -18.15
CA THR A 20 11.20 0.15 -19.11
C THR A 20 10.36 1.35 -18.69
N SER A 21 10.86 2.56 -18.90
CA SER A 21 10.12 3.81 -18.68
C SER A 21 9.13 4.12 -19.81
N LYS A 22 9.18 3.38 -20.92
CA LYS A 22 8.25 3.51 -22.05
C LYS A 22 7.61 2.16 -22.32
N ALA A 23 6.30 2.09 -22.10
CA ALA A 23 5.52 0.91 -22.43
C ALA A 23 5.54 0.66 -23.95
N PRO A 24 5.72 -0.58 -24.41
CA PRO A 24 5.54 -0.92 -25.81
C PRO A 24 4.08 -0.65 -26.20
N ARG A 25 3.87 -0.09 -27.39
CA ARG A 25 2.53 0.24 -27.88
C ARG A 25 1.66 -1.01 -28.09
N ASP A 26 2.27 -2.10 -28.56
CA ASP A 26 1.62 -3.34 -28.94
C ASP A 26 2.56 -4.53 -28.75
N ALA A 27 2.01 -5.75 -28.88
CA ALA A 27 2.75 -6.99 -28.67
C ALA A 27 3.89 -7.19 -29.68
N ASP A 28 3.71 -6.76 -30.93
CA ASP A 28 4.72 -6.88 -31.98
C ASP A 28 5.93 -6.00 -31.66
N VAL A 29 5.71 -4.76 -31.20
CA VAL A 29 6.78 -3.88 -30.73
C VAL A 29 7.50 -4.51 -29.53
N LYS A 30 6.76 -5.05 -28.56
CA LYS A 30 7.33 -5.74 -27.39
C LYS A 30 8.23 -6.91 -27.80
N GLU A 31 7.83 -7.69 -28.80
CA GLU A 31 8.62 -8.85 -29.24
C GLU A 31 9.86 -8.44 -30.01
N ARG A 32 9.77 -7.43 -30.88
CA ARG A 32 10.91 -6.91 -31.65
C ARG A 32 11.98 -6.25 -30.78
N THR A 33 11.63 -5.69 -29.63
CA THR A 33 12.64 -5.06 -28.76
C THR A 33 13.54 -6.09 -28.09
N GLY A 34 13.09 -7.34 -27.94
CA GLY A 34 13.79 -8.35 -27.15
C GLY A 34 13.90 -8.01 -25.66
N LEU A 35 13.22 -6.95 -25.19
CA LEU A 35 13.28 -6.49 -23.80
C LEU A 35 12.12 -7.09 -23.00
N PRO A 36 12.37 -7.48 -21.74
CA PRO A 36 11.27 -7.88 -20.85
C PRO A 36 10.39 -6.66 -20.57
N PHE A 37 9.07 -6.86 -20.59
CA PHE A 37 8.09 -5.87 -20.14
C PHE A 37 7.43 -6.39 -18.86
N GLY A 38 7.83 -5.82 -17.72
CA GLY A 38 7.36 -6.27 -16.41
C GLY A 38 7.59 -5.21 -15.33
N ALA A 39 7.23 -5.58 -14.10
CA ALA A 39 7.35 -4.72 -12.94
C ALA A 39 7.97 -5.49 -11.76
N VAL A 40 8.82 -4.81 -11.00
CA VAL A 40 9.21 -5.23 -9.66
C VAL A 40 8.35 -4.45 -8.68
N VAL A 41 7.65 -5.15 -7.80
CA VAL A 41 6.77 -4.55 -6.79
C VAL A 41 7.31 -4.89 -5.40
N ARG A 42 7.43 -3.88 -4.55
CA ARG A 42 7.81 -3.95 -3.13
C ARG A 42 6.68 -3.36 -2.29
N PRO A 43 5.58 -4.11 -2.05
CA PRO A 43 4.38 -3.57 -1.42
C PRO A 43 4.63 -2.98 -0.03
N PHE A 44 5.49 -3.63 0.77
CA PHE A 44 5.79 -3.25 2.15
C PHE A 44 7.04 -2.37 2.26
N LYS A 45 7.36 -1.60 1.23
CA LYS A 45 8.44 -0.63 1.32
C LYS A 45 8.04 0.41 2.39
N PRO A 46 8.88 0.67 3.42
CA PRO A 46 8.59 1.72 4.37
C PRO A 46 8.39 3.05 3.65
N LEU A 47 7.21 3.64 3.84
CA LEU A 47 6.90 4.98 3.37
C LEU A 47 7.18 5.93 4.53
N ALA A 48 8.15 6.83 4.40
CA ALA A 48 8.60 7.72 5.48
C ALA A 48 7.48 8.59 6.09
N GLU A 49 6.37 8.77 5.38
CA GLU A 49 5.21 9.53 5.85
C GLU A 49 4.19 8.69 6.64
N TYR A 50 4.34 7.37 6.61
CA TYR A 50 3.50 6.38 7.27
C TYR A 50 4.33 5.56 8.26
N ASP A 51 5.27 6.22 8.96
CA ASP A 51 5.93 5.59 10.10
C ASP A 51 4.87 4.95 11.00
N LEU A 52 5.16 3.72 11.44
CA LEU A 52 4.28 2.83 12.21
C LEU A 52 3.94 3.35 13.62
N ASP A 53 3.99 4.66 13.84
CA ASP A 53 3.37 5.28 15.01
C ASP A 53 1.86 5.03 14.92
N PRO A 54 1.24 4.37 15.92
CA PRO A 54 -0.20 4.18 15.95
C PRO A 54 -1.00 5.48 15.74
N SER A 55 -0.44 6.64 16.06
CA SER A 55 -1.08 7.95 15.82
C SER A 55 -1.17 8.36 14.33
N SER A 56 -0.38 7.74 13.44
CA SER A 56 -0.43 7.97 12.00
C SER A 56 -1.59 7.23 11.34
N ILE A 57 -2.02 6.11 11.94
CA ILE A 57 -3.13 5.27 11.48
C ILE A 57 -4.46 6.03 11.49
N ASP A 58 -4.73 6.83 12.53
CA ASP A 58 -5.96 7.63 12.65
C ASP A 58 -6.11 8.69 11.52
N ARG A 59 -5.03 8.99 10.79
CA ARG A 59 -5.02 9.95 9.67
C ARG A 59 -5.36 9.28 8.33
N LEU A 60 -5.39 7.95 8.28
CA LEU A 60 -5.68 7.21 7.07
C LEU A 60 -7.19 7.23 6.78
N ALA A 61 -7.53 7.35 5.50
CA ALA A 61 -8.92 7.23 5.10
C ALA A 61 -9.35 5.76 5.12
N PRO A 62 -10.58 5.44 5.56
CA PRO A 62 -11.20 4.14 5.35
C PRO A 62 -11.22 3.79 3.85
N ALA A 63 -10.92 2.54 3.50
CA ALA A 63 -10.85 2.10 2.12
C ALA A 63 -12.20 2.18 1.38
N ASP A 64 -13.31 2.06 2.11
CA ASP A 64 -14.68 2.28 1.66
C ASP A 64 -15.00 3.77 1.41
N ALA A 65 -14.25 4.69 2.03
CA ALA A 65 -14.32 6.13 1.73
C ALA A 65 -13.63 6.50 0.42
N ILE A 66 -12.74 5.63 -0.08
CA ILE A 66 -11.97 5.87 -1.29
C ILE A 66 -12.78 5.43 -2.51
N ALA A 67 -12.99 6.36 -3.46
CA ALA A 67 -13.80 6.07 -4.63
C ALA A 67 -13.16 4.99 -5.51
N ARG A 68 -13.98 4.03 -5.96
CA ARG A 68 -13.58 2.96 -6.90
C ARG A 68 -14.45 2.97 -8.14
N CYS A 69 -13.85 2.60 -9.26
CA CYS A 69 -14.59 2.38 -10.49
C CYS A 69 -15.53 1.18 -10.34
N LYS A 70 -16.79 1.31 -10.77
CA LYS A 70 -17.78 0.23 -10.69
C LYS A 70 -17.58 -0.85 -11.76
N GLU A 71 -16.86 -0.52 -12.83
CA GLU A 71 -16.62 -1.43 -13.95
C GLU A 71 -15.35 -2.26 -13.74
N CYS A 72 -14.21 -1.62 -13.43
CA CYS A 72 -12.91 -2.29 -13.32
C CYS A 72 -12.38 -2.38 -11.88
N PHE A 73 -13.10 -1.84 -10.90
CA PHE A 73 -12.74 -1.87 -9.47
C PHE A 73 -11.44 -1.13 -9.09
N GLY A 74 -10.82 -0.40 -10.03
CA GLY A 74 -9.66 0.44 -9.78
C GLY A 74 -9.98 1.64 -8.88
N TYR A 75 -9.06 1.96 -7.99
CA TYR A 75 -9.15 3.13 -7.12
C TYR A 75 -8.97 4.44 -7.90
N VAL A 76 -9.66 5.49 -7.46
CA VAL A 76 -9.38 6.85 -7.91
C VAL A 76 -7.93 7.20 -7.60
N ASN A 77 -7.26 7.88 -8.52
CA ASN A 77 -5.90 8.36 -8.33
C ASN A 77 -5.61 9.60 -9.19
N GLY A 78 -4.42 10.19 -9.02
CA GLY A 78 -4.00 11.39 -9.73
C GLY A 78 -3.93 11.28 -11.25
N TYR A 79 -3.97 10.07 -11.82
CA TYR A 79 -3.99 9.85 -13.27
C TYR A 79 -5.41 9.81 -13.86
N CYS A 80 -6.45 9.84 -13.02
CA CYS A 80 -7.84 9.89 -13.47
C CYS A 80 -8.22 11.28 -13.97
N GLY A 81 -9.11 11.35 -14.96
CA GLY A 81 -9.66 12.62 -15.42
C GLY A 81 -10.68 13.17 -14.42
N LEU A 82 -10.29 14.11 -13.57
CA LEU A 82 -11.17 14.66 -12.52
C LEU A 82 -12.13 15.72 -13.08
N GLU A 83 -13.43 15.44 -13.03
CA GLU A 83 -14.49 16.32 -13.51
C GLU A 83 -15.29 16.94 -12.35
N ARG A 84 -16.17 17.89 -12.66
CA ARG A 84 -17.03 18.54 -11.65
C ARG A 84 -17.95 17.55 -10.94
N ASP A 85 -18.56 16.65 -11.69
CA ASP A 85 -19.60 15.73 -11.21
C ASP A 85 -19.13 14.28 -11.05
N GLY A 86 -17.90 13.97 -11.46
CA GLY A 86 -17.32 12.63 -11.34
C GLY A 86 -15.88 12.59 -11.78
N TRP A 87 -15.40 11.41 -12.15
CA TRP A 87 -14.08 11.19 -12.70
C TRP A 87 -14.11 10.15 -13.81
N ILE A 88 -13.14 10.24 -14.72
CA ILE A 88 -12.92 9.29 -15.79
C ILE A 88 -11.81 8.33 -15.33
N CYS A 89 -12.14 7.04 -15.25
CA CYS A 89 -11.18 6.02 -14.82
C CYS A 89 -10.06 5.87 -15.85
N ILE A 90 -8.81 5.98 -15.40
CA ILE A 90 -7.63 5.84 -16.27
C ILE A 90 -7.45 4.41 -16.81
N LEU A 91 -7.99 3.40 -16.12
CA LEU A 91 -7.81 2.00 -16.50
C LEU A 91 -8.78 1.53 -17.60
N CYS A 92 -10.05 1.93 -17.52
CA CYS A 92 -11.10 1.46 -18.43
C CYS A 92 -11.86 2.58 -19.16
N GLY A 93 -11.61 3.85 -18.85
CA GLY A 93 -12.28 5.00 -19.46
C GLY A 93 -13.71 5.25 -18.98
N ALA A 94 -14.26 4.44 -18.06
CA ALA A 94 -15.60 4.65 -17.55
C ALA A 94 -15.72 5.95 -16.74
N PHE A 95 -16.82 6.68 -16.93
CA PHE A 95 -17.17 7.82 -16.08
C PHE A 95 -17.84 7.34 -14.80
N VAL A 96 -17.33 7.79 -13.65
CA VAL A 96 -17.79 7.42 -12.32
C VAL A 96 -18.26 8.69 -11.60
N PRO A 97 -19.56 8.84 -11.28
CA PRO A 97 -20.05 10.02 -10.58
C PRO A 97 -19.49 10.10 -9.15
N TRP A 98 -19.22 11.31 -8.67
CA TRP A 98 -18.83 11.51 -7.28
C TRP A 98 -19.97 11.14 -6.35
N ASP A 99 -19.67 10.38 -5.29
CA ASP A 99 -20.65 10.19 -4.23
C ASP A 99 -20.98 11.53 -3.57
N SER A 100 -22.27 11.75 -3.37
CA SER A 100 -22.82 12.91 -2.66
C SER A 100 -22.88 12.70 -1.15
N ARG A 101 -22.69 11.46 -0.67
CA ARG A 101 -22.75 11.10 0.74
C ARG A 101 -21.40 11.32 1.41
N ALA A 102 -21.45 11.83 2.64
CA ALA A 102 -20.31 11.73 3.55
C ALA A 102 -20.16 10.28 3.99
N HIS A 103 -18.92 9.80 4.12
CA HIS A 103 -18.62 8.42 4.44
C HIS A 103 -19.15 7.99 5.83
N ASP A 104 -19.20 8.93 6.77
CA ASP A 104 -19.58 8.75 8.18
C ASP A 104 -20.86 9.53 8.54
N GLY A 105 -21.52 10.15 7.56
CA GLY A 105 -22.67 11.03 7.78
C GLY A 105 -22.33 12.36 8.50
N VAL A 106 -21.06 12.63 8.79
CA VAL A 106 -20.59 13.82 9.52
C VAL A 106 -19.62 14.60 8.64
N GLY A 107 -20.12 15.65 7.99
CA GLY A 107 -19.28 16.60 7.23
C GLY A 107 -19.51 16.61 5.73
N PRO A 108 -18.67 17.35 4.97
CA PRO A 108 -18.80 17.47 3.53
C PRO A 108 -18.37 16.17 2.81
N PRO A 109 -18.84 15.93 1.58
CA PRO A 109 -18.41 14.77 0.81
C PRO A 109 -16.90 14.83 0.55
N ARG A 110 -16.23 13.67 0.60
CA ARG A 110 -14.77 13.56 0.40
C ARG A 110 -14.33 14.19 -0.92
N TYR A 111 -15.07 13.96 -2.00
CA TYR A 111 -14.73 14.44 -3.35
C TYR A 111 -15.65 15.55 -3.86
N ARG A 112 -16.97 15.29 -3.86
CA ARG A 112 -17.96 16.22 -4.43
C ARG A 112 -17.97 17.51 -3.62
N LYS A 113 -17.78 18.66 -4.28
CA LYS A 113 -17.71 19.99 -3.65
C LYS A 113 -16.58 20.16 -2.61
N ASN A 114 -15.58 19.28 -2.60
CA ASN A 114 -14.38 19.49 -1.80
C ASN A 114 -13.36 20.35 -2.59
N PRO A 115 -13.07 21.60 -2.17
CA PRO A 115 -12.09 22.45 -2.83
C PRO A 115 -10.66 21.92 -2.72
N HIS A 116 -10.40 21.08 -1.71
CA HIS A 116 -9.11 20.47 -1.42
C HIS A 116 -9.02 19.02 -1.91
N ARG A 117 -9.92 18.56 -2.80
CA ARG A 117 -9.87 17.16 -3.29
C ARG A 117 -8.52 16.84 -3.95
N ASN A 118 -7.91 17.80 -4.63
CA ASN A 118 -6.63 17.63 -5.30
C ASN A 118 -5.44 17.50 -4.34
N SER A 119 -5.63 17.80 -3.04
CA SER A 119 -4.61 17.57 -2.02
C SER A 119 -4.86 16.29 -1.21
N LEU A 120 -5.92 15.53 -1.52
CA LEU A 120 -6.17 14.25 -0.87
C LEU A 120 -5.04 13.27 -1.24
N PRO A 121 -4.53 12.47 -0.27
CA PRO A 121 -3.39 11.58 -0.48
C PRO A 121 -3.54 10.66 -1.68
N GLU A 122 -4.71 10.04 -1.87
CA GLU A 122 -4.94 9.12 -2.99
C GLU A 122 -4.94 9.83 -4.37
N ILE A 123 -5.14 11.15 -4.41
CA ILE A 123 -5.11 11.94 -5.66
C ILE A 123 -3.74 12.55 -5.90
N CYS A 124 -3.11 13.13 -4.87
CA CYS A 124 -1.87 13.89 -5.04
C CYS A 124 -0.60 13.05 -4.96
N ARG A 125 -0.67 11.83 -4.40
CA ARG A 125 0.48 10.95 -4.21
C ARG A 125 0.42 9.75 -5.14
N GLN A 126 1.60 9.23 -5.48
CA GLN A 126 1.73 8.00 -6.25
C GLN A 126 1.55 6.75 -5.37
N GLU A 127 1.80 6.89 -4.07
CA GLU A 127 1.73 5.83 -3.07
C GLU A 127 0.90 6.34 -1.89
N HIS A 128 -0.02 5.50 -1.43
CA HIS A 128 -0.96 5.85 -0.39
C HIS A 128 -1.43 4.59 0.32
N GLU A 129 -1.53 4.64 1.64
CA GLU A 129 -2.15 3.61 2.45
C GLU A 129 -3.55 4.01 2.90
N SER A 130 -4.45 3.03 2.97
CA SER A 130 -5.83 3.22 3.41
C SER A 130 -6.19 2.16 4.46
N LEU A 131 -7.08 2.52 5.38
CA LEU A 131 -7.59 1.59 6.37
C LEU A 131 -8.55 0.59 5.72
N VAL A 132 -8.11 -0.64 5.52
CA VAL A 132 -8.96 -1.71 5.02
C VAL A 132 -9.63 -2.39 6.21
N ALA A 133 -10.95 -2.24 6.31
CA ALA A 133 -11.81 -2.88 7.32
C ALA A 133 -11.34 -2.68 8.77
N SER A 134 -11.97 -1.73 9.49
CA SER A 134 -11.95 -1.77 10.96
C SER A 134 -12.85 -2.93 11.41
N GLU A 135 -12.30 -4.14 11.46
CA GLU A 135 -12.98 -5.24 12.14
C GLU A 135 -12.88 -4.98 13.65
N VAL A 136 -14.00 -4.57 14.26
CA VAL A 136 -14.13 -4.58 15.73
C VAL A 136 -14.23 -6.04 16.14
N LEU A 137 -13.08 -6.67 16.34
CA LEU A 137 -13.01 -7.99 16.94
C LEU A 137 -13.47 -7.86 18.39
N THR A 138 -14.69 -8.31 18.67
CA THR A 138 -15.15 -8.49 20.05
C THR A 138 -14.34 -9.63 20.64
N ALA A 139 -13.18 -9.31 21.21
CA ALA A 139 -12.42 -10.25 22.00
C ALA A 139 -13.32 -10.72 23.14
N ARG A 140 -13.74 -11.98 23.11
CA ARG A 140 -14.30 -12.58 24.31
C ARG A 140 -13.14 -12.70 25.31
N PRO A 141 -13.30 -12.31 26.59
CA PRO A 141 -12.21 -12.34 27.56
C PRO A 141 -11.54 -13.72 27.73
N ASP A 142 -12.28 -14.79 27.40
CA ASP A 142 -11.88 -16.20 27.47
C ASP A 142 -11.41 -16.80 26.13
N ALA A 143 -11.60 -16.07 25.01
CA ALA A 143 -11.20 -16.49 23.68
C ALA A 143 -10.97 -15.24 22.82
N PRO A 144 -9.82 -14.56 22.98
CA PRO A 144 -9.44 -13.48 22.08
C PRO A 144 -9.29 -14.06 20.68
N ILE A 145 -10.29 -13.86 19.83
CA ILE A 145 -10.14 -13.98 18.39
C ILE A 145 -9.40 -12.71 18.00
N GLY A 146 -8.08 -12.76 18.07
CA GLY A 146 -7.19 -11.70 17.68
C GLY A 146 -6.53 -12.02 16.35
N THR A 147 -6.33 -11.00 15.52
CA THR A 147 -5.44 -11.03 14.34
C THR A 147 -3.95 -11.03 14.73
N SER A 148 -3.63 -11.33 15.98
CA SER A 148 -2.28 -11.44 16.50
C SER A 148 -1.45 -12.38 15.63
N PRO A 149 -0.31 -11.92 15.07
CA PRO A 149 0.57 -12.81 14.33
C PRO A 149 1.08 -13.92 15.27
N VAL A 150 0.99 -15.16 14.80
CA VAL A 150 1.50 -16.33 15.53
C VAL A 150 2.78 -16.78 14.86
N TYR A 151 3.88 -16.75 15.60
CA TYR A 151 5.18 -17.26 15.17
C TYR A 151 5.39 -18.65 15.78
N VAL A 152 5.82 -19.61 14.95
CA VAL A 152 6.09 -20.99 15.40
C VAL A 152 7.53 -21.34 15.04
N ALA A 153 8.35 -21.64 16.05
CA ALA A 153 9.74 -22.04 15.88
C ALA A 153 9.86 -23.58 15.78
N LEU A 154 10.15 -24.07 14.58
CA LEU A 154 10.46 -25.48 14.36
C LEU A 154 11.98 -25.68 14.43
N ILE A 155 12.45 -26.36 15.49
CA ILE A 155 13.87 -26.56 15.77
C ILE A 155 14.27 -28.01 15.45
N ASP A 156 15.27 -28.17 14.59
CA ASP A 156 15.89 -29.46 14.32
C ASP A 156 16.83 -29.84 15.47
N LEU A 157 16.46 -30.88 16.22
CA LEU A 157 17.21 -31.38 17.38
C LEU A 157 18.31 -32.38 17.01
N THR A 158 18.50 -32.69 15.72
CA THR A 158 19.56 -33.61 15.26
C THR A 158 20.93 -32.95 15.14
N ALA A 159 20.99 -31.63 15.29
CA ALA A 159 22.22 -30.84 15.21
C ALA A 159 23.15 -31.03 16.44
N SER A 160 24.40 -30.58 16.32
CA SER A 160 25.34 -30.55 17.44
C SER A 160 24.92 -29.55 18.52
N GLU A 161 25.36 -29.77 19.77
CA GLU A 161 25.05 -28.89 20.90
C GLU A 161 25.44 -27.43 20.66
N GLU A 162 26.61 -27.19 20.05
CA GLU A 162 27.07 -25.84 19.69
C GLU A 162 26.07 -25.09 18.77
N VAL A 163 25.45 -25.81 17.83
CA VAL A 163 24.44 -25.24 16.92
C VAL A 163 23.13 -25.02 17.67
N LEU A 164 22.73 -25.96 18.52
CA LEU A 164 21.51 -25.83 19.33
C LEU A 164 21.59 -24.64 20.30
N ASP A 165 22.75 -24.35 20.87
CA ASP A 165 22.96 -23.18 21.73
C ASP A 165 22.80 -21.86 20.96
N VAL A 166 23.33 -21.79 19.73
CA VAL A 166 23.15 -20.63 18.85
C VAL A 166 21.68 -20.46 18.46
N VAL A 167 21.01 -21.54 18.06
CA VAL A 167 19.58 -21.50 17.70
C VAL A 167 18.74 -21.08 18.90
N ARG A 168 19.03 -21.61 20.09
CA ARG A 168 18.34 -21.23 21.32
C ARG A 168 18.50 -19.73 21.61
N ALA A 169 19.71 -19.20 21.54
CA ALA A 169 19.97 -17.78 21.75
C ALA A 169 19.23 -16.92 20.71
N GLY A 170 19.23 -17.33 19.45
CA GLY A 170 18.50 -16.65 18.37
C GLY A 170 16.99 -16.66 18.55
N VAL A 171 16.41 -17.79 18.99
CA VAL A 171 14.97 -17.89 19.27
C VAL A 171 14.56 -17.01 20.44
N VAL A 172 15.36 -16.96 21.51
CA VAL A 172 15.09 -16.05 22.64
C VAL A 172 15.13 -14.59 22.17
N ALA A 173 16.13 -14.20 21.40
CA ALA A 173 16.20 -12.85 20.83
C ALA A 173 15.02 -12.54 19.89
N ALA A 174 14.55 -13.53 19.11
CA ALA A 174 13.37 -13.37 18.26
C ALA A 174 12.09 -13.18 19.08
N ILE A 175 11.93 -13.91 20.19
CA ILE A 175 10.82 -13.75 21.14
C ILE A 175 10.83 -12.35 21.76
N GLU A 176 12.00 -11.81 22.08
CA GLU A 176 12.13 -10.44 22.60
C GLU A 176 11.87 -9.36 21.54
N ALA A 177 12.09 -9.67 20.26
CA ALA A 177 11.93 -8.73 19.16
C ALA A 177 10.51 -8.66 18.58
N VAL A 178 9.67 -9.67 18.81
CA VAL A 178 8.26 -9.63 18.36
C VAL A 178 7.44 -8.67 19.21
N GLY A 179 6.45 -8.00 18.60
CA GLY A 179 5.60 -7.03 19.29
C GLY A 179 4.74 -7.65 20.41
N GLU A 180 4.28 -6.82 21.35
CA GLU A 180 3.57 -7.25 22.57
C GLU A 180 2.29 -8.07 22.30
N ASP A 181 1.69 -7.89 21.13
CA ASP A 181 0.46 -8.58 20.73
C ASP A 181 0.72 -9.89 19.94
N ALA A 182 1.97 -10.27 19.70
CA ALA A 182 2.32 -11.49 18.98
C ALA A 182 2.30 -12.72 19.89
N LEU A 183 1.83 -13.85 19.36
CA LEU A 183 1.96 -15.14 20.02
C LEU A 183 3.19 -15.88 19.48
N PHE A 184 3.90 -16.59 20.35
CA PHE A 184 5.07 -17.37 19.98
C PHE A 184 4.96 -18.78 20.55
N GLY A 185 5.25 -19.79 19.71
CA GLY A 185 5.24 -21.21 20.08
C GLY A 185 6.40 -22.00 19.50
#